data_AF-A0A075GWA5-F1
#
_entry.id   AF-A0A075GWA5-F1
#
_cell.length_a   1.000
_cell.length_b   1.000
_cell.length_c   1.000
_cell.angle_alpha   90.00
_cell.angle_beta   90.00
_cell.angle_gamma   90.00
#
_symmetry.space_group_name_H-M   'P 1'
#
loop_
_entity.id
_entity.type
_entity.pdbx_description
1 polymer ?
#
loop_
_entity_poly.entity_id
_entity_poly.type
_entity_poly.pdbx_seq_one_letter_code
_entity_poly.pdbx_strand_id
1 'polypeptide(L)' 'MVQVEGNWPTNPKNIMPQIDYGRCVFCGFCVDACPFDCLFMTPEYELSATDKRKLVHTPFQLAYFLKRKEM' A
#
# COMPACT_ATOMS: atom_id res chain seq x y z
N MET A 1 -5.39 1.85 -6.94
CA MET A 1 -5.48 3.20 -6.34
C MET A 1 -6.93 3.46 -6.00
N VAL A 2 -7.21 4.13 -4.87
CA VAL A 2 -8.57 4.45 -4.40
C VAL A 2 -8.63 5.87 -3.87
N GLN A 3 -9.80 6.51 -3.99
CA GLN A 3 -10.05 7.77 -3.30
C GLN A 3 -10.15 7.53 -1.80
N VAL A 4 -9.50 8.39 -1.02
CA VAL A 4 -9.54 8.40 0.44
C VAL A 4 -10.20 9.68 0.93
N GLU A 5 -10.86 9.59 2.08
CA GLU A 5 -11.45 10.77 2.71
C GLU A 5 -10.37 11.62 3.40
N GLY A 6 -10.63 12.93 3.53
CA GLY A 6 -9.75 13.89 4.18
C GLY A 6 -9.20 14.97 3.25
N ASN A 7 -8.53 15.97 3.84
CA ASN A 7 -7.85 17.04 3.12
C ASN A 7 -6.34 16.82 3.23
N TRP A 8 -5.71 16.35 2.16
CA TRP A 8 -4.29 16.04 2.11
C TRP A 8 -3.56 17.09 1.26
N PRO A 9 -2.85 18.07 1.86
CA PRO A 9 -2.22 19.17 1.11
C PRO A 9 -1.20 18.69 0.07
N THR A 10 -0.55 17.56 0.34
CA THR A 10 0.46 16.94 -0.54
C THR A 10 -0.14 15.97 -1.56
N ASN A 11 -1.44 15.68 -1.47
CA ASN A 11 -2.16 14.78 -2.38
C ASN A 11 -3.55 15.37 -2.71
N PRO A 12 -3.63 16.41 -3.55
CA PRO A 12 -4.88 17.16 -3.79
C PRO A 12 -5.97 16.33 -4.47
N LYS A 13 -5.63 15.20 -5.09
CA LYS A 13 -6.62 14.27 -5.66
C LYS A 13 -7.20 13.31 -4.62
N ASN A 14 -6.62 13.27 -3.42
CA ASN A 14 -6.94 12.32 -2.36
C ASN A 14 -6.95 10.87 -2.86
N ILE A 15 -6.00 10.49 -3.72
CA ILE A 15 -5.91 9.12 -4.25
C ILE A 15 -4.69 8.44 -3.64
N MET A 16 -4.87 7.26 -3.06
CA MET A 16 -3.79 6.48 -2.45
C MET A 16 -3.69 5.07 -3.05
N PRO A 17 -2.52 4.42 -2.96
CA PRO A 17 -2.35 3.06 -3.45
C PRO A 17 -3.17 2.05 -2.62
N GLN A 18 -3.73 1.07 -3.33
CA GLN A 18 -4.36 -0.11 -2.76
C GLN A 18 -3.80 -1.29 -3.55
N ILE A 19 -3.40 -2.35 -2.85
CA ILE A 19 -2.73 -3.50 -3.45
C ILE A 19 -3.57 -4.75 -3.21
N ASP A 20 -3.84 -5.51 -4.28
CA ASP A 20 -4.40 -6.86 -4.18
C ASP A 20 -3.25 -7.86 -4.30
N TYR A 21 -2.80 -8.38 -3.16
CA TYR A 21 -1.73 -9.39 -3.09
C TYR A 21 -2.14 -10.74 -3.68
N GLY A 22 -3.43 -10.99 -3.88
CA GLY A 22 -3.91 -12.17 -4.61
C GLY A 22 -3.73 -12.06 -6.13
N ARG A 23 -3.36 -10.87 -6.64
CA ARG A 23 -3.08 -10.60 -8.07
C ARG A 23 -1.68 -10.04 -8.32
N CYS A 24 -1.03 -9.53 -7.29
CA CYS A 24 0.33 -8.98 -7.37
C CYS A 24 1.33 -10.08 -7.76
N VAL A 25 2.26 -9.74 -8.66
CA VAL A 25 3.37 -10.63 -9.07
C VAL A 25 4.72 -10.17 -8.53
N PHE A 26 4.72 -9.20 -7.60
CA PHE A 26 5.89 -8.69 -6.90
C PHE A 26 7.03 -8.19 -7.82
N CYS A 27 6.69 -7.63 -8.99
CA CYS A 27 7.67 -7.16 -9.97
C CYS A 27 8.35 -5.83 -9.64
N GLY A 28 7.84 -5.05 -8.68
CA GLY A 28 8.40 -3.74 -8.32
C GLY A 28 8.00 -2.57 -9.23
N PHE A 29 7.32 -2.79 -10.37
CA PHE A 29 6.98 -1.70 -11.30
C PHE A 29 6.13 -0.58 -10.69
N CYS A 30 5.33 -0.86 -9.67
CA CYS A 30 4.57 0.18 -8.96
C CYS A 30 5.46 1.10 -8.13
N VAL A 31 6.61 0.62 -7.64
CA VAL A 31 7.62 1.42 -6.94
C VAL A 31 8.33 2.30 -7.96
N ASP A 32 8.82 1.72 -9.06
CA ASP A 32 9.54 2.45 -10.11
C ASP A 32 8.68 3.52 -10.78
N ALA A 33 7.39 3.24 -10.99
CA ALA A 33 6.46 4.18 -11.60
C ALA A 33 6.00 5.29 -10.64
N CYS A 34 6.32 5.22 -9.35
CA CYS A 34 5.86 6.18 -8.37
C CYS A 34 6.64 7.50 -8.49
N PRO A 35 6.01 8.62 -8.87
CA PRO A 35 6.73 9.89 -9.05
C PRO A 35 7.04 10.62 -7.73
N PHE A 36 6.53 10.11 -6.61
CA PHE A 36 6.64 10.73 -5.28
C PHE A 36 7.37 9.85 -4.27
N ASP A 37 7.93 8.71 -4.71
CA ASP A 37 8.61 7.72 -3.86
C ASP A 37 7.78 7.31 -2.62
N CYS A 38 6.46 7.22 -2.76
CA CYS A 38 5.56 6.89 -1.65
C CYS A 38 5.38 5.38 -1.43
N LEU A 39 5.90 4.57 -2.34
CA LEU A 39 5.86 3.10 -2.28
C LEU A 39 7.29 2.57 -2.25
N PHE A 40 7.49 1.51 -1.46
CA PHE A 40 8.73 0.75 -1.43
C PHE A 40 8.42 -0.71 -1.12
N MET A 41 9.31 -1.61 -1.53
CA MET A 41 9.21 -3.03 -1.17
C MET A 41 9.78 -3.23 0.23
N THR A 42 9.03 -3.91 1.09
CA THR A 42 9.50 -4.35 2.41
C THR A 42 10.04 -5.78 2.33
N PRO A 43 10.82 -6.23 3.32
CA PRO A 43 11.20 -7.65 3.45
C PRO A 43 10.05 -8.54 3.98
N GLU A 44 8.87 -7.98 4.24
CA GLU A 44 7.71 -8.71 4.78
C GLU A 44 7.17 -9.71 3.74
N TYR A 45 7.08 -10.99 4.12
CA TYR A 45 6.60 -12.05 3.23
C TYR A 45 5.42 -12.85 3.80
N GLU A 46 5.05 -12.63 5.07
CA GLU A 46 3.99 -13.36 5.76
C GLU A 46 2.60 -12.78 5.45
N LEU A 47 2.17 -12.92 4.19
CA LEU A 47 0.90 -12.37 3.68
C LEU A 47 -0.20 -13.42 3.50
N SER A 48 0.02 -14.65 3.98
CA SER A 48 -0.94 -15.74 3.81
C SER A 48 -2.26 -15.44 4.52
N ALA A 49 -3.39 -15.64 3.81
CA ALA A 49 -4.72 -15.46 4.37
C ALA A 49 -5.67 -16.58 3.94
N THR A 50 -6.59 -16.96 4.83
CA THR A 50 -7.62 -17.97 4.57
C THR A 50 -8.81 -17.43 3.74
N ASP A 51 -8.99 -16.11 3.71
CA ASP A 51 -10.01 -15.43 2.88
C ASP A 51 -9.32 -14.54 1.86
N LYS A 52 -9.64 -14.73 0.58
CA LYS A 52 -9.12 -13.94 -0.54
C LYS A 52 -9.36 -12.43 -0.36
N ARG A 53 -10.46 -12.02 0.27
CA ARG A 53 -10.76 -10.60 0.51
C ARG A 53 -9.71 -9.92 1.38
N LYS A 54 -9.05 -10.68 2.26
CA LYS A 54 -7.99 -10.16 3.14
C LYS A 54 -6.68 -9.89 2.40
N LEU A 55 -6.52 -10.37 1.17
CA LEU A 55 -5.35 -10.07 0.34
C LEU A 55 -5.43 -8.69 -0.32
N VAL A 56 -6.59 -8.01 -0.25
CA VAL A 56 -6.75 -6.63 -0.71
C VAL A 56 -6.42 -5.69 0.44
N HIS A 57 -5.24 -5.08 0.39
CA HIS A 57 -4.74 -4.17 1.42
C HIS A 57 -5.07 -2.73 1.07
N THR A 58 -5.79 -2.07 1.98
CA THR A 58 -6.18 -0.66 1.92
C THR A 58 -4.98 0.28 2.11
N PRO A 59 -5.07 1.55 1.69
CA PRO A 59 -4.03 2.56 1.94
C PRO A 59 -3.55 2.60 3.40
N PHE A 60 -4.47 2.51 4.35
CA PHE A 60 -4.15 2.56 5.78
C PHE A 60 -3.39 1.32 6.26
N GLN A 61 -3.70 0.14 5.72
CA GLN A 61 -2.96 -1.09 6.04
C GLN A 61 -1.56 -1.09 5.44
N LEU A 62 -1.35 -0.36 4.35
CA LEU A 62 -0.03 -0.19 3.70
C LEU A 62 0.81 0.91 4.35
N ALA A 63 0.22 1.74 5.22
CA ALA A 63 0.92 2.85 5.86
C ALA A 63 1.98 2.35 6.86
N TYR A 64 3.21 2.19 6.37
CA TYR A 64 4.32 1.62 7.14
C TYR A 64 4.76 2.49 8.33
N PHE A 65 4.52 3.81 8.29
CA PHE A 65 4.86 4.73 9.39
C PHE A 65 4.23 4.35 10.74
N LEU A 66 3.10 3.63 10.73
CA LEU A 66 2.42 3.16 11.94
C LEU A 66 3.13 1.96 12.60
N LYS A 67 3.94 1.18 11.85
CA LYS A 67 4.63 -0.01 12.36
C LYS A 67 6.00 0.25 12.99
N ARG A 68 6.61 1.44 12.83
CA ARG A 68 7.88 1.80 13.49
C ARG A 68 7.75 2.09 14.99
N LYS A 69 6.54 2.12 15.55
CA LYS A 69 6.33 2.40 16.98
C LYS A 69 6.51 1.17 17.88
N GLU A 70 6.78 0.01 17.29
CA GLU A 70 6.90 -1.29 17.99
C GLU A 70 8.30 -1.94 17.80
N MET A 71 9.32 -1.15 17.46
CA MET A 71 10.73 -1.54 17.48
C MET A 71 11.55 -0.62 18.37
#